data_AF-A0A958MW40-F1
#
_entry.id   AF-A0A958MW40-F1
#
_cell.length_a   1.000
_cell.length_b   1.000
_cell.length_c   1.000
_cell.angle_alpha   90.00
_cell.angle_beta   90.00
_cell.angle_gamma   90.00
#
_symmetry.space_group_name_H-M   'P 1'
#
loop_
_entity.id
_entity.type
_entity.pdbx_description
1 polymer ?
#
loop_
_entity_poly.entity_id
_entity_poly.type
_entity_poly.pdbx_seq_one_letter_code
_entity_poly.pdbx_strand_id
1 'polypeptide(L)'
;VAIHEAGHGNIAVATRGAGVGGRCPTKNGCLGAIHEGGGDIHAFMMFPEVGIIGEYFVNSMNGLRAPGKAKERNLTARDYFGRHNGEIHDMGNVYASIWWEVFQSYRKESREVEIEALFIEHLAGLDSRETFSSAFEVLEAVAKQNGSSLAIDSFRREYQRMEVDLP
;
A
#
# COMPACT_ATOMS: atom_id res chain seq x y z
N VAL A 1 2.51 -14.75 1.31
CA VAL A 1 1.24 -15.34 0.82
C VAL A 1 0.26 -15.52 1.96
N ALA A 2 0.46 -16.45 2.91
CA ALA A 2 -0.50 -16.61 4.02
C ALA A 2 -0.80 -15.33 4.81
N ILE A 3 0.23 -14.52 5.14
CA ILE A 3 0.02 -13.22 5.81
C ILE A 3 -0.67 -12.20 4.91
N HIS A 4 -0.44 -12.25 3.59
CA HIS A 4 -1.15 -11.38 2.64
C HIS A 4 -2.65 -11.68 2.64
N GLU A 5 -3.03 -12.96 2.59
CA GLU A 5 -4.43 -13.37 2.69
C GLU A 5 -5.07 -12.95 4.02
N ALA A 6 -4.32 -13.06 5.13
CA ALA A 6 -4.77 -12.57 6.44
C ALA A 6 -4.96 -11.04 6.44
N GLY A 7 -4.11 -10.30 5.73
CA GLY A 7 -4.22 -8.85 5.55
C GLY A 7 -5.53 -8.44 4.87
N HIS A 8 -6.02 -9.20 3.89
CA HIS A 8 -7.35 -8.96 3.33
C HIS A 8 -8.45 -9.02 4.40
N GLY A 9 -8.33 -9.92 5.38
CA GLY A 9 -9.27 -10.02 6.50
C GLY A 9 -9.34 -8.74 7.33
N ASN A 10 -8.19 -8.15 7.66
CA ASN A 10 -8.14 -6.89 8.42
C ASN A 10 -8.84 -5.75 7.68
N ILE A 11 -8.57 -5.62 6.38
CA ILE A 11 -9.13 -4.56 5.56
C ILE A 11 -10.64 -4.81 5.35
N ALA A 12 -11.05 -6.07 5.17
CA ALA A 12 -12.46 -6.43 5.06
C ALA A 12 -13.26 -6.10 6.32
N VAL A 13 -12.68 -6.28 7.51
CA VAL A 13 -13.31 -5.85 8.77
C VAL A 13 -13.49 -4.34 8.78
N ALA A 14 -12.45 -3.59 8.40
CA ALA A 14 -12.51 -2.13 8.39
C ALA A 14 -13.53 -1.58 7.37
N THR A 15 -13.57 -2.18 6.18
CA THR A 15 -14.43 -1.74 5.06
C THR A 15 -15.82 -2.39 5.08
N ARG A 16 -16.16 -3.10 6.18
CA ARG A 16 -17.45 -3.80 6.39
C ARG A 16 -17.77 -4.82 5.29
N GLY A 17 -16.75 -5.50 4.78
CA GLY A 17 -16.88 -6.54 3.76
C GLY A 17 -17.19 -5.99 2.36
N ALA A 18 -16.82 -4.75 2.07
CA ALA A 18 -16.94 -4.19 0.73
C ALA A 18 -16.22 -5.10 -0.29
N GLY A 19 -16.90 -5.40 -1.40
CA GLY A 19 -16.42 -6.34 -2.40
C GLY A 19 -15.10 -5.87 -3.04
N VAL A 20 -14.18 -6.82 -3.19
CA VAL A 20 -12.83 -6.60 -3.71
C VAL A 20 -12.62 -7.47 -4.93
N GLY A 21 -12.48 -6.82 -6.08
CA GLY A 21 -12.35 -7.51 -7.36
C GLY A 21 -12.47 -6.56 -8.54
N GLY A 22 -11.91 -6.95 -9.68
CA GLY A 22 -12.06 -6.24 -10.94
C GLY A 22 -10.87 -5.34 -11.27
N ARG A 23 -11.16 -4.16 -11.82
CA ARG A 23 -10.17 -3.21 -12.32
C ARG A 23 -10.44 -1.84 -11.71
N CYS A 24 -9.41 -1.14 -11.30
CA CYS A 24 -9.53 0.25 -10.93
C CYS A 24 -9.88 1.10 -12.17
N PRO A 25 -10.77 2.09 -12.03
CA PRO A 25 -11.21 2.91 -13.15
C PRO A 25 -10.15 3.94 -13.58
N THR A 26 -9.20 4.27 -12.71
CA THR A 26 -8.14 5.26 -12.96
C THR A 26 -6.82 4.85 -12.30
N LYS A 27 -5.74 5.57 -12.64
CA LYS A 27 -4.42 5.43 -11.98
C LYS A 27 -4.44 5.75 -10.48
N ASN A 28 -5.47 6.45 -9.98
CA ASN A 28 -5.58 6.79 -8.56
C ASN A 28 -6.14 5.62 -7.73
N GLY A 29 -6.20 4.42 -8.32
CA GLY A 29 -6.53 3.20 -7.62
C GLY A 29 -8.02 3.08 -7.33
N CYS A 30 -8.31 2.13 -6.45
CA CYS A 30 -9.63 1.75 -6.01
C CYS A 30 -9.50 0.89 -4.75
N LEU A 31 -10.60 0.65 -4.05
CA LEU A 31 -10.59 -0.16 -2.83
C LEU A 31 -10.00 -1.56 -3.04
N GLY A 32 -10.29 -2.20 -4.17
CA GLY A 32 -9.70 -3.51 -4.52
C GLY A 32 -8.17 -3.48 -4.52
N ALA A 33 -7.57 -2.42 -5.09
CA ALA A 33 -6.11 -2.26 -5.08
C ALA A 33 -5.56 -1.93 -3.68
N ILE A 34 -6.30 -1.19 -2.86
CA ILE A 34 -5.94 -0.98 -1.45
C ILE A 34 -5.95 -2.31 -0.69
N HIS A 35 -6.91 -3.19 -0.96
CA HIS A 35 -6.95 -4.53 -0.39
C HIS A 35 -5.73 -5.38 -0.78
N GLU A 36 -5.39 -5.41 -2.07
CA GLU A 36 -4.21 -6.12 -2.58
C GLU A 36 -2.91 -5.57 -1.98
N GLY A 37 -2.72 -4.25 -2.05
CA GLY A 37 -1.53 -3.61 -1.52
C GLY A 37 -1.43 -3.67 0.00
N GLY A 38 -2.57 -3.62 0.69
CA GLY A 38 -2.66 -3.75 2.14
C GLY A 38 -2.30 -5.15 2.63
N GLY A 39 -2.67 -6.19 1.88
CA GLY A 39 -2.17 -7.56 2.13
C GLY A 39 -0.66 -7.66 1.94
N ASP A 40 -0.13 -7.08 0.86
CA ASP A 40 1.32 -7.09 0.58
C ASP A 40 2.13 -6.38 1.67
N ILE A 41 1.75 -5.15 2.05
CA ILE A 41 2.49 -4.41 3.07
C ILE A 41 2.38 -5.08 4.44
N HIS A 42 1.24 -5.67 4.79
CA HIS A 42 1.12 -6.39 6.06
C HIS A 42 2.09 -7.58 6.12
N ALA A 43 2.25 -8.30 5.00
CA ALA A 43 3.28 -9.34 4.90
C ALA A 43 4.71 -8.78 5.04
N PHE A 44 4.96 -7.59 4.49
CA PHE A 44 6.27 -6.94 4.55
C PHE A 44 6.61 -6.35 5.92
N MET A 45 5.63 -5.89 6.70
CA MET A 45 5.87 -5.48 8.09
C MET A 45 6.34 -6.67 8.93
N MET A 46 5.83 -7.88 8.67
CA MET A 46 6.28 -9.10 9.36
C MET A 46 7.60 -9.68 8.82
N PHE A 47 7.91 -9.45 7.55
CA PHE A 47 9.13 -9.95 6.88
C PHE A 47 9.86 -8.81 6.13
N PRO A 48 10.39 -7.82 6.87
CA PRO A 48 10.83 -6.54 6.32
C PRO A 48 12.15 -6.60 5.53
N GLU A 49 12.82 -7.74 5.55
CA GLU A 49 13.99 -8.03 4.71
C GLU A 49 13.59 -8.35 3.26
N VAL A 50 12.32 -8.71 3.02
CA VAL A 50 11.86 -9.26 1.74
C VAL A 50 10.89 -8.29 1.08
N GLY A 51 11.37 -7.50 0.10
CA GLY A 51 10.55 -6.54 -0.66
C GLY A 51 9.77 -7.15 -1.84
N ILE A 52 9.59 -8.47 -1.86
CA ILE A 52 9.04 -9.27 -2.96
C ILE A 52 8.06 -10.31 -2.42
N ILE A 53 6.86 -10.39 -2.99
CA ILE A 53 5.85 -11.38 -2.61
C ILE A 53 6.02 -12.65 -3.43
N GLY A 54 6.08 -13.80 -2.76
CA GLY A 54 5.92 -15.11 -3.38
C GLY A 54 7.12 -15.62 -4.18
N GLU A 55 8.29 -15.01 -4.05
CA GLU A 55 9.54 -15.41 -4.73
C GLU A 55 9.79 -16.93 -4.68
N TYR A 56 9.70 -17.53 -3.50
CA TYR A 56 9.85 -18.98 -3.32
C TYR A 56 8.72 -19.77 -3.98
N PHE A 57 7.46 -19.31 -3.87
CA PHE A 57 6.29 -20.03 -4.39
C PHE A 57 6.28 -20.13 -5.91
N VAL A 58 6.71 -19.07 -6.60
CA VAL A 58 6.74 -19.03 -8.06
C VAL A 58 8.13 -19.27 -8.65
N ASN A 59 9.12 -19.56 -7.80
CA ASN A 59 10.52 -19.77 -8.19
C ASN A 59 11.05 -18.67 -9.13
N SER A 60 10.87 -17.41 -8.73
CA SER A 60 11.20 -16.23 -9.55
C SER A 60 11.80 -15.12 -8.71
N MET A 61 12.94 -14.56 -9.13
CA MET A 61 13.62 -13.41 -8.51
C MET A 61 12.80 -12.10 -8.52
N ASN A 62 11.66 -12.11 -9.23
CA ASN A 62 10.70 -11.01 -9.26
C ASN A 62 9.41 -11.32 -8.48
N GLY A 63 9.26 -12.56 -8.00
CA GLY A 63 8.06 -13.04 -7.34
C GLY A 63 6.80 -12.87 -8.16
N LEU A 64 5.67 -12.81 -7.46
CA LEU A 64 4.38 -12.39 -8.00
C LEU A 64 4.33 -10.86 -8.14
N ARG A 65 4.87 -10.16 -7.14
CA ARG A 65 4.86 -8.70 -7.01
C ARG A 65 6.13 -8.25 -6.29
N ALA A 66 6.64 -7.07 -6.62
CA ALA A 66 7.86 -6.53 -6.03
C ALA A 66 7.72 -5.04 -5.66
N PRO A 67 6.84 -4.68 -4.70
CA PRO A 67 6.64 -3.30 -4.29
C PRO A 67 7.93 -2.62 -3.83
N GLY A 68 8.86 -3.37 -3.21
CA GLY A 68 10.16 -2.85 -2.78
C GLY A 68 11.17 -2.55 -3.88
N LYS A 69 10.82 -2.85 -5.14
CA LYS A 69 11.64 -2.51 -6.33
C LYS A 69 11.04 -1.37 -7.15
N ALA A 70 9.88 -0.81 -6.77
CA ALA A 70 9.20 0.19 -7.60
C ALA A 70 10.02 1.48 -7.75
N LYS A 71 10.66 1.94 -6.68
CA LYS A 71 11.50 3.14 -6.68
C LYS A 71 12.78 2.96 -7.48
N GLU A 72 13.47 1.82 -7.30
CA GLU A 72 14.65 1.45 -8.10
C GLU A 72 14.33 1.43 -9.60
N ARG A 73 13.14 0.94 -9.95
CA ARG A 73 12.67 0.84 -11.34
C ARG A 73 12.00 2.11 -11.87
N ASN A 74 11.95 3.18 -11.08
CA ASN A 74 11.26 4.42 -11.39
C ASN A 74 9.82 4.21 -11.89
N LEU A 75 9.07 3.29 -11.26
CA LEU A 75 7.69 2.98 -11.60
C LEU A 75 6.72 3.94 -10.89
N THR A 76 5.67 4.31 -11.61
CA THR A 76 4.59 5.21 -11.19
C THR A 76 3.23 4.49 -11.24
N ALA A 77 2.20 5.10 -10.66
CA ALA A 77 0.82 4.61 -10.74
C ALA A 77 0.32 4.52 -12.19
N ARG A 78 0.80 5.41 -13.09
CA ARG A 78 0.49 5.35 -14.52
C ARG A 78 1.06 4.08 -15.17
N ASP A 79 2.29 3.71 -14.81
CA ASP A 79 2.93 2.49 -15.35
C ASP A 79 2.18 1.23 -14.93
N TYR A 80 1.83 1.12 -13.65
CA TYR A 80 1.06 -0.02 -13.13
C TYR A 80 -0.34 -0.08 -13.74
N PHE A 81 -1.02 1.06 -13.87
CA PHE A 81 -2.32 1.13 -14.52
C PHE A 81 -2.28 0.66 -15.98
N GLY A 82 -1.22 1.02 -16.71
CA GLY A 82 -1.05 0.68 -18.13
C GLY A 82 -0.76 -0.79 -18.41
N ARG A 83 -0.13 -1.53 -17.48
CA ARG A 83 0.30 -2.93 -17.70
C ARG A 83 -0.85 -3.87 -18.02
N HIS A 84 -1.87 -3.85 -17.17
CA HIS A 84 -3.03 -4.70 -17.33
C HIS A 84 -4.31 -3.89 -17.16
N ASN A 85 -4.37 -2.66 -17.66
CA ASN A 85 -5.57 -1.81 -17.68
C ASN A 85 -6.30 -1.77 -16.33
N GLY A 86 -5.58 -1.30 -15.31
CA GLY A 86 -6.09 -1.10 -13.95
C GLY A 86 -6.33 -2.37 -13.13
N GLU A 87 -5.76 -3.51 -13.51
CA GLU A 87 -5.87 -4.76 -12.72
C GLU A 87 -5.43 -4.52 -11.25
N ILE A 88 -6.23 -5.02 -10.30
CA ILE A 88 -6.11 -4.64 -8.88
C ILE A 88 -4.82 -5.12 -8.22
N HIS A 89 -4.21 -6.24 -8.64
CA HIS A 89 -2.94 -6.71 -8.09
C HIS A 89 -1.79 -5.83 -8.57
N ASP A 90 -1.82 -5.39 -9.84
CA ASP A 90 -0.87 -4.39 -10.34
C ASP A 90 -1.03 -3.06 -9.61
N MET A 91 -2.26 -2.57 -9.50
CA MET A 91 -2.54 -1.33 -8.79
C MET A 91 -2.22 -1.47 -7.29
N GLY A 92 -2.38 -2.65 -6.70
CA GLY A 92 -1.99 -2.95 -5.33
C GLY A 92 -0.49 -2.78 -5.08
N ASN A 93 0.36 -3.00 -6.08
CA ASN A 93 1.78 -2.67 -5.96
C ASN A 93 1.99 -1.17 -5.71
N VAL A 94 1.18 -0.28 -6.30
CA VAL A 94 1.31 1.17 -6.07
C VAL A 94 1.14 1.47 -4.60
N TYR A 95 0.06 0.97 -4.01
CA TYR A 95 -0.27 1.17 -2.60
C TYR A 95 0.81 0.57 -1.68
N ALA A 96 1.17 -0.69 -1.91
CA ALA A 96 2.19 -1.38 -1.12
C ALA A 96 3.56 -0.71 -1.23
N SER A 97 3.93 -0.20 -2.41
CA SER A 97 5.23 0.46 -2.63
C SER A 97 5.35 1.78 -1.88
N ILE A 98 4.27 2.57 -1.82
CA ILE A 98 4.26 3.81 -1.05
C ILE A 98 4.52 3.50 0.43
N TRP A 99 3.76 2.57 0.98
CA TRP A 99 3.95 2.16 2.38
C TRP A 99 5.32 1.55 2.64
N TRP A 100 5.81 0.69 1.74
CA TRP A 100 7.12 0.06 1.86
C TRP A 100 8.25 1.09 1.96
N GLU A 101 8.25 2.10 1.10
CA GLU A 101 9.30 3.12 1.09
C GLU A 101 9.32 3.94 2.38
N VAL A 102 8.14 4.32 2.90
CA VAL A 102 8.05 5.02 4.19
C VAL A 102 8.46 4.09 5.33
N PHE A 103 7.92 2.87 5.37
CA PHE A 103 8.25 1.88 6.38
C PHE A 103 9.75 1.60 6.46
N GLN A 104 10.42 1.36 5.32
CA GLN A 104 11.86 1.11 5.30
C GLN A 104 12.70 2.32 5.68
N SER A 105 12.23 3.55 5.43
CA SER A 105 12.92 4.75 5.91
C SER A 105 12.85 4.86 7.43
N TYR A 106 11.69 4.61 8.03
CA TYR A 106 11.50 4.62 9.49
C TYR A 106 12.20 3.45 10.18
N ARG A 107 12.24 2.28 9.55
CA ARG A 107 12.99 1.12 10.05
C ARG A 107 14.49 1.40 10.18
N LYS A 108 15.08 2.16 9.25
CA LYS A 108 16.50 2.58 9.35
C LYS A 108 16.77 3.48 10.55
N GLU A 109 15.73 4.12 11.09
CA GLU A 109 15.76 4.95 12.29
C GLU A 109 15.27 4.20 13.54
N SER A 110 14.96 2.90 13.45
CA SER A 110 14.33 2.10 14.51
C SER A 110 12.96 2.64 14.97
N ARG A 111 12.17 3.15 14.02
CA ARG A 111 10.86 3.79 14.23
C ARG A 111 9.73 3.11 13.45
N GLU A 112 9.93 1.89 12.98
CA GLU A 112 8.96 1.13 12.18
C GLU A 112 7.60 0.95 12.88
N VAL A 113 7.59 0.82 14.21
CA VAL A 113 6.36 0.66 15.01
C VAL A 113 5.41 1.85 14.85
N GLU A 114 5.94 3.06 14.61
CA GLU A 114 5.10 4.24 14.32
C GLU A 114 4.32 4.06 13.00
N ILE A 115 4.96 3.46 12.00
CA ILE A 115 4.34 3.22 10.69
C ILE A 115 3.37 2.03 10.75
N GLU A 116 3.68 1.00 11.52
CA GLU A 116 2.77 -0.13 11.77
C GLU A 116 1.49 0.31 12.47
N ALA A 117 1.62 1.11 13.55
CA ALA A 117 0.48 1.66 14.27
C ALA A 117 -0.38 2.53 13.34
N LEU A 118 0.27 3.44 12.59
CA LEU A 118 -0.41 4.30 11.65
C LEU A 118 -1.10 3.50 10.53
N PHE A 119 -0.50 2.39 10.08
CA PHE A 119 -1.13 1.47 9.13
C PHE A 119 -2.39 0.84 9.70
N ILE A 120 -2.37 0.30 10.91
CA ILE A 120 -3.56 -0.31 11.49
C ILE A 120 -4.68 0.72 11.71
N GLU A 121 -4.32 1.92 12.19
CA GLU A 121 -5.30 2.97 12.48
C GLU A 121 -5.91 3.59 11.21
N HIS A 122 -5.11 3.81 10.15
CA HIS A 122 -5.68 4.33 8.90
C HIS A 122 -6.70 3.36 8.28
N LEU A 123 -6.49 2.05 8.42
CA LEU A 123 -7.43 1.06 7.88
C LEU A 123 -8.82 1.26 8.48
N ALA A 124 -8.91 1.51 9.79
CA ALA A 124 -10.18 1.71 10.50
C ALA A 124 -10.98 2.92 10.02
N GLY A 125 -10.35 3.88 9.33
CA GLY A 125 -10.99 5.04 8.74
C GLY A 125 -11.48 4.87 7.30
N LEU A 126 -11.10 3.79 6.62
CA LEU A 126 -11.43 3.56 5.21
C LEU A 126 -12.91 3.19 5.00
N ASP A 127 -13.52 3.68 3.92
CA ASP A 127 -14.86 3.29 3.47
C ASP A 127 -14.87 2.40 2.20
N SER A 128 -16.06 2.09 1.69
CA SER A 128 -16.21 1.19 0.52
C SER A 128 -15.91 1.86 -0.84
N ARG A 129 -15.60 3.15 -0.87
CA ARG A 129 -15.43 3.98 -2.08
C ARG A 129 -14.01 4.56 -2.19
N GLU A 130 -13.09 4.07 -1.37
CA GLU A 130 -11.75 4.62 -1.30
C GLU A 130 -10.97 4.49 -2.61
N THR A 131 -10.17 5.52 -2.86
CA THR A 131 -9.10 5.61 -3.83
C THR A 131 -7.80 5.82 -3.07
N PHE A 132 -6.64 5.80 -3.74
CA PHE A 132 -5.38 6.12 -3.08
C PHE A 132 -5.39 7.53 -2.50
N SER A 133 -5.98 8.49 -3.21
CA SER A 133 -6.05 9.89 -2.78
C SER A 133 -6.90 10.07 -1.51
N SER A 134 -8.09 9.46 -1.46
CA SER A 134 -8.96 9.53 -0.28
C SER A 134 -8.41 8.71 0.89
N ALA A 135 -7.75 7.57 0.62
CA ALA A 135 -7.03 6.82 1.65
C ALA A 135 -5.86 7.65 2.25
N PHE A 136 -5.21 8.51 1.46
CA PHE A 136 -4.22 9.45 1.97
C PHE A 136 -4.84 10.54 2.86
N GLU A 137 -6.04 11.05 2.53
CA GLU A 137 -6.76 11.98 3.41
C GLU A 137 -7.09 11.34 4.77
N VAL A 138 -7.54 10.08 4.76
CA VAL A 138 -7.76 9.30 5.99
C VAL A 138 -6.47 9.15 6.79
N LEU A 139 -5.38 8.78 6.11
CA LEU A 139 -4.05 8.66 6.73
C LEU A 139 -3.59 9.97 7.36
N GLU A 140 -3.74 11.09 6.66
CA GLU A 140 -3.39 12.43 7.16
C GLU A 140 -4.23 12.81 8.39
N ALA A 141 -5.54 12.52 8.37
CA ALA A 141 -6.42 12.76 9.50
C ALA A 141 -5.98 11.96 10.74
N VAL A 142 -5.66 10.67 10.58
CA VAL A 142 -5.17 9.81 11.68
C VAL A 142 -3.83 10.30 12.21
N ALA A 143 -2.85 10.56 11.34
CA ALA A 143 -1.55 11.03 11.80
C ALA A 143 -1.62 12.38 12.52
N LYS A 144 -2.52 13.28 12.09
CA LYS A 144 -2.78 14.55 12.78
C LYS A 144 -3.34 14.34 14.19
N GLN A 145 -4.24 13.36 14.38
CA GLN A 145 -4.77 13.00 15.69
C GLN A 145 -3.68 12.43 16.61
N ASN A 146 -2.72 11.71 16.05
CA ASN A 146 -1.65 11.04 16.80
C ASN A 146 -0.38 11.90 17.00
N GLY A 147 -0.30 13.07 16.36
CA GLY A 147 0.91 13.91 16.38
C GLY A 147 2.05 13.41 15.50
N SER A 148 1.79 12.52 14.53
CA SER A 148 2.78 11.88 13.64
C SER A 148 3.04 12.69 12.36
N SER A 149 3.18 14.02 12.45
CA SER A 149 3.26 14.89 11.27
C SER A 149 4.44 14.59 10.32
N LEU A 150 5.58 14.16 10.87
CA LEU A 150 6.75 13.77 10.08
C LEU A 150 6.52 12.54 9.19
N ALA A 151 5.61 11.64 9.59
CA ALA A 151 5.28 10.46 8.79
C ALA A 151 4.52 10.89 7.53
N ILE A 152 3.59 11.84 7.68
CA ILE A 152 2.77 12.35 6.58
C ILE A 152 3.59 13.03 5.49
N ASP A 153 4.64 13.78 5.85
CA ASP A 153 5.52 14.38 4.84
C ASP A 153 6.24 13.31 4.00
N SER A 154 6.62 12.18 4.62
CA SER A 154 7.20 11.04 3.90
C SER A 154 6.18 10.36 2.99
N PHE A 155 4.95 10.14 3.46
CA PHE A 155 3.88 9.61 2.61
C PHE A 155 3.58 10.54 1.45
N ARG A 156 3.40 11.84 1.69
CA ARG A 156 3.12 12.84 0.65
C ARG A 156 4.16 12.80 -0.46
N ARG A 157 5.45 12.72 -0.12
CA ARG A 157 6.54 12.58 -1.10
C ARG A 157 6.42 11.29 -1.93
N GLU A 158 6.11 10.17 -1.30
CA GLU A 158 5.98 8.89 -2.02
C GLU A 158 4.70 8.82 -2.89
N TYR A 159 3.59 9.40 -2.44
CA TYR A 159 2.39 9.58 -3.27
C TYR A 159 2.68 10.45 -4.51
N GLN A 160 3.39 11.57 -4.33
CA GLN A 160 3.83 12.43 -5.42
C GLN A 160 4.80 11.72 -6.37
N ARG A 161 5.78 10.97 -5.83
CA ARG A 161 6.70 10.16 -6.65
C ARG A 161 5.95 9.13 -7.49
N MET A 162 4.89 8.54 -6.95
CA MET A 162 4.04 7.60 -7.67
C MET A 162 3.08 8.27 -8.67
N GLU A 163 3.09 9.59 -8.80
CA GLU A 163 2.13 10.35 -9.61
C GLU A 163 0.67 10.04 -9.25
N VAL A 164 0.37 9.80 -7.96
CA VAL A 164 -1.02 9.76 -7.47
C VAL A 164 -1.50 11.19 -7.29
N ASP A 165 -2.70 11.49 -7.80
CA ASP A 165 -3.24 12.85 -7.72
C ASP A 165 -3.75 13.10 -6.29
N LEU A 166 -2.98 13.85 -5.50
CA LEU A 166 -3.38 14.24 -4.14
C LEU A 166 -4.40 15.40 -4.17
N PRO A 167 -5.23 15.55 -3.11
CA PRO A 167 -6.12 16.70 -2.95
C PRO A 167 -5.38 18.02 -2.78
#